data_AF-A0A3D3G2K4-F1
#
_entry.id   AF-A0A3D3G2K4-F1
#
_cell.length_a   1.000
_cell.length_b   1.000
_cell.length_c   1.000
_cell.angle_alpha   90.00
_cell.angle_beta   90.00
_cell.angle_gamma   90.00
#
_symmetry.space_group_name_H-M   'P 1'
#
loop_
_entity.id
_entity.type
_entity.pdbx_description
1 polymer ?
#
loop_
_entity_poly.entity_id
_entity_poly.type
_entity_poly.pdbx_seq_one_letter_code
_entity_poly.pdbx_strand_id
1 'polypeptide(L)'
;MSKDTIIALHAEHQGRWKNREEIAERMIALIGQLYREKNIVTSVYGRSLVNRSVIQILKAHRRTRVMDVELSVVHTFPILEALVKIDNIGSAEIDLGKLAVEYKEQGGDVDSFVKEAVKSLEGNPASAQPKDVVLYGFGRIGRILARLIISQSGLGRGLSLKAIVVRKSADGDLAKRASLLRRDSIHGSFAGTISIDEENEAIIANGNYIKVIYASSPAEV
;
A
#
# COMPACT_ATOMS: atom_id res chain seq x y z
N MET A 1 -40.25 -0.28 17.84
CA MET A 1 -39.79 0.29 16.56
C MET A 1 -40.71 -0.25 15.48
N SER A 2 -41.35 0.59 14.66
CA SER A 2 -42.32 0.10 13.66
C SER A 2 -41.61 -0.50 12.44
N LYS A 3 -42.34 -1.32 11.66
CA LYS A 3 -41.85 -1.86 10.38
C LYS A 3 -41.35 -0.74 9.45
N ASP A 4 -42.10 0.37 9.38
CA ASP A 4 -41.74 1.50 8.52
C ASP A 4 -40.46 2.21 9.01
N THR A 5 -40.27 2.32 10.32
CA THR A 5 -39.01 2.83 10.89
C THR A 5 -37.82 1.95 10.52
N ILE A 6 -37.98 0.62 10.55
CA ILE A 6 -36.92 -0.32 10.18
C ILE A 6 -36.56 -0.19 8.69
N ILE A 7 -37.57 -0.08 7.82
CA ILE A 7 -37.38 0.10 6.37
C ILE A 7 -36.66 1.42 6.08
N ALA A 8 -37.08 2.52 6.71
CA ALA A 8 -36.45 3.83 6.54
C ALA A 8 -34.97 3.83 6.97
N LEU A 9 -34.67 3.27 8.15
CA LEU A 9 -33.29 3.14 8.64
C LEU A 9 -32.45 2.27 7.69
N HIS A 10 -33.00 1.17 7.17
CA HIS A 10 -32.29 0.32 6.21
C HIS A 10 -31.91 1.09 4.94
N ALA A 11 -32.86 1.84 4.36
CA ALA A 11 -32.63 2.64 3.17
C ALA A 11 -31.57 3.72 3.40
N GLU A 12 -31.62 4.42 4.55
CA GLU A 12 -30.63 5.43 4.93
C GLU A 12 -29.22 4.82 5.08
N HIS A 13 -29.10 3.69 5.78
CA HIS A 13 -27.84 3.01 5.97
C HIS A 13 -27.25 2.49 4.65
N GLN A 14 -28.09 1.94 3.76
CA GLN A 14 -27.66 1.52 2.43
C GLN A 14 -27.21 2.71 1.56
N GLY A 15 -27.93 3.84 1.61
CA GLY A 15 -27.56 5.04 0.87
C GLY A 15 -26.21 5.60 1.31
N ARG A 16 -26.00 5.72 2.63
CA ARG A 16 -24.70 6.14 3.20
C ARG A 16 -23.57 5.19 2.83
N TRP A 17 -23.84 3.89 2.80
CA TRP A 17 -22.87 2.89 2.39
C TRP A 17 -22.47 3.07 0.92
N LYS A 18 -23.46 3.14 0.02
CA LYS A 18 -23.23 3.31 -1.43
C LYS A 18 -22.40 4.56 -1.74
N ASN A 19 -22.74 5.69 -1.14
CA ASN A 19 -21.98 6.93 -1.33
C ASN A 19 -20.51 6.77 -0.88
N ARG A 20 -20.26 6.10 0.25
CA ARG A 20 -18.90 5.86 0.75
C ARG A 20 -18.14 4.87 -0.13
N GLU A 21 -18.82 3.88 -0.68
CA GLU A 21 -18.25 2.90 -1.61
C GLU A 21 -17.78 3.59 -2.89
N GLU A 22 -18.64 4.40 -3.51
CA GLU A 22 -18.32 5.20 -4.70
C GLU A 22 -17.11 6.13 -4.47
N ILE A 23 -17.10 6.86 -3.34
CA ILE A 23 -15.96 7.71 -2.98
C ILE A 23 -14.68 6.88 -2.84
N ALA A 24 -14.74 5.73 -2.17
CA ALA A 24 -13.58 4.88 -1.97
C ALA A 24 -13.07 4.27 -3.28
N GLU A 25 -13.93 3.99 -4.26
CA GLU A 25 -13.53 3.58 -5.61
C GLU A 25 -12.73 4.69 -6.30
N ARG A 26 -13.21 5.93 -6.25
CA ARG A 26 -12.48 7.10 -6.78
C ARG A 26 -11.15 7.30 -6.06
N MET A 27 -11.10 7.12 -4.74
CA MET A 27 -9.88 7.21 -3.96
C MET A 27 -8.79 6.27 -4.47
N ILE A 28 -9.12 5.04 -4.89
CA ILE A 28 -8.12 4.06 -5.36
C ILE A 28 -7.31 4.63 -6.54
N ALA A 29 -7.98 5.29 -7.49
CA ALA A 29 -7.32 5.88 -8.65
C ALA A 29 -6.35 7.00 -8.23
N LEU A 30 -6.82 7.93 -7.41
CA LEU A 30 -6.03 9.08 -6.94
C LEU A 30 -4.85 8.66 -6.04
N ILE A 31 -5.06 7.71 -5.14
CA ILE A 31 -4.01 7.12 -4.31
C ILE A 31 -2.96 6.45 -5.20
N GLY A 32 -3.39 5.67 -6.19
CA GLY A 32 -2.51 5.01 -7.14
C GLY A 32 -1.70 6.01 -7.97
N GLN A 33 -2.30 7.14 -8.36
CA GLN A 33 -1.64 8.22 -9.08
C GLN A 33 -0.57 8.89 -8.21
N LEU A 34 -0.93 9.36 -7.01
CA LEU A 34 0.01 9.97 -6.06
C LEU A 34 1.18 9.05 -5.74
N TYR A 35 0.89 7.77 -5.55
CA TYR A 35 1.92 6.77 -5.40
C TYR A 35 2.80 6.76 -6.65
N ARG A 36 2.26 6.37 -7.83
CA ARG A 36 3.08 6.09 -9.02
C ARG A 36 3.80 7.29 -9.65
N GLU A 37 3.26 8.49 -9.52
CA GLU A 37 3.80 9.66 -10.23
C GLU A 37 4.58 10.57 -9.31
N LYS A 38 4.17 10.65 -8.03
CA LYS A 38 4.71 11.61 -7.06
C LYS A 38 5.42 10.92 -5.89
N ASN A 39 5.46 9.58 -5.88
CA ASN A 39 6.03 8.76 -4.82
C ASN A 39 5.38 9.06 -3.45
N ILE A 40 4.12 9.51 -3.41
CA ILE A 40 3.44 9.85 -2.17
C ILE A 40 2.70 8.63 -1.63
N VAL A 41 3.00 8.25 -0.40
CA VAL A 41 2.23 7.24 0.33
C VAL A 41 1.16 7.96 1.14
N THR A 42 -0.11 7.69 0.84
CA THR A 42 -1.22 8.20 1.65
C THR A 42 -1.59 7.21 2.74
N SER A 43 -1.88 7.74 3.93
CA SER A 43 -2.27 6.94 5.09
C SER A 43 -3.42 7.58 5.88
N VAL A 44 -4.02 6.81 6.77
CA VAL A 44 -4.99 7.29 7.77
C VAL A 44 -4.53 6.77 9.12
N TYR A 45 -4.10 7.69 9.99
CA TYR A 45 -3.53 7.39 11.31
C TYR A 45 -2.45 6.28 11.24
N GLY A 46 -1.46 6.50 10.36
CA GLY A 46 -0.33 5.59 10.13
C GLY A 46 -0.67 4.29 9.38
N ARG A 47 -1.89 4.13 8.86
CA ARG A 47 -2.27 2.98 8.04
C ARG A 47 -2.27 3.36 6.57
N SER A 48 -1.31 2.83 5.82
CA SER A 48 -1.23 3.04 4.38
C SER A 48 -2.51 2.60 3.66
N LEU A 49 -3.00 3.47 2.78
CA LEU A 49 -4.12 3.26 1.87
C LEU A 49 -3.68 2.69 0.50
N VAL A 50 -2.37 2.59 0.26
CA VAL A 50 -1.82 2.04 -0.99
C VAL A 50 -2.15 0.55 -1.12
N ASN A 51 -2.51 0.12 -2.33
CA ASN A 51 -2.87 -1.26 -2.66
C ASN A 51 -3.99 -1.83 -1.74
N ARG A 52 -4.97 -1.00 -1.39
CA ARG A 52 -6.13 -1.38 -0.59
C ARG A 52 -7.39 -1.47 -1.43
N SER A 53 -8.23 -2.45 -1.13
CA SER A 53 -9.59 -2.51 -1.69
C SER A 53 -10.49 -1.46 -1.05
N VAL A 54 -11.63 -1.17 -1.70
CA VAL A 54 -12.68 -0.27 -1.19
C VAL A 54 -13.02 -0.58 0.27
N ILE A 55 -13.30 -1.85 0.57
CA ILE A 55 -13.65 -2.29 1.93
C ILE A 55 -12.50 -2.03 2.92
N GLN A 56 -11.25 -2.20 2.51
CA GLN A 56 -10.09 -1.95 3.36
C GLN A 56 -9.91 -0.45 3.63
N ILE A 57 -10.12 0.41 2.63
CA ILE A 57 -10.11 1.87 2.78
C ILE A 57 -11.21 2.30 3.76
N LEU A 58 -12.44 1.82 3.57
CA LEU A 58 -13.56 2.12 4.48
C LEU A 58 -13.28 1.67 5.92
N LYS A 59 -12.69 0.48 6.10
CA LYS A 59 -12.29 -0.02 7.42
C LYS A 59 -11.19 0.81 8.05
N ALA A 60 -10.21 1.29 7.28
CA ALA A 60 -9.14 2.15 7.78
C ALA A 60 -9.70 3.44 8.38
N HIS A 61 -10.64 4.10 7.69
CA HIS A 61 -11.33 5.29 8.19
C HIS A 61 -12.17 4.99 9.42
N ARG A 62 -12.98 3.91 9.40
CA ARG A 62 -13.85 3.56 10.53
C ARG A 62 -13.08 3.29 11.83
N ARG A 63 -11.85 2.78 11.74
CA ARG A 63 -11.04 2.40 12.91
C ARG A 63 -10.54 3.60 13.72
N THR A 64 -10.54 4.80 13.14
CA THR A 64 -10.20 6.05 13.85
C THR A 64 -11.12 6.34 15.04
N ARG A 65 -12.34 5.78 15.05
CA ARG A 65 -13.29 5.87 16.17
C ARG A 65 -12.76 5.27 17.48
N VAL A 66 -11.78 4.37 17.42
CA VAL A 66 -11.12 3.84 18.63
C VAL A 66 -10.31 4.93 19.34
N MET A 67 -9.94 5.98 18.61
CA MET A 67 -9.22 7.16 19.09
C MET A 67 -10.16 8.36 19.28
N ASP A 68 -11.48 8.12 19.34
CA ASP A 68 -12.53 9.15 19.41
C ASP A 68 -12.55 10.15 18.24
N VAL A 69 -11.94 9.77 17.11
CA VAL A 69 -11.98 10.55 15.88
C VAL A 69 -13.06 9.99 14.97
N GLU A 70 -14.09 10.79 14.70
CA GLU A 70 -15.08 10.42 13.69
C GLU A 70 -14.59 10.78 12.27
N LEU A 71 -13.97 9.79 11.61
CA LEU A 71 -13.51 9.93 10.24
C LEU A 71 -14.26 9.00 9.28
N SER A 72 -14.45 9.48 8.04
CA SER A 72 -14.97 8.72 6.92
C SER A 72 -14.30 9.20 5.64
N VAL A 73 -14.43 8.42 4.57
CA VAL A 73 -13.86 8.79 3.26
C VAL A 73 -14.39 10.14 2.75
N VAL A 74 -15.59 10.55 3.16
CA VAL A 74 -16.18 11.87 2.81
C VAL A 74 -15.31 13.03 3.33
N HIS A 75 -14.63 12.85 4.46
CA HIS A 75 -13.81 13.90 5.06
C HIS A 75 -12.42 13.98 4.41
N THR A 76 -11.84 12.84 4.05
CA THR A 76 -10.48 12.76 3.50
C THR A 76 -10.42 12.92 1.98
N PHE A 77 -11.53 12.64 1.29
CA PHE A 77 -11.57 12.66 -0.17
C PHE A 77 -11.29 14.04 -0.77
N PRO A 78 -11.88 15.16 -0.28
CA PRO A 78 -11.56 16.48 -0.80
C PRO A 78 -10.08 16.85 -0.63
N ILE A 79 -9.46 16.42 0.47
CA ILE A 79 -8.04 16.62 0.75
C ILE A 79 -7.17 15.83 -0.23
N LEU A 80 -7.57 14.59 -0.52
CA LEU A 80 -6.90 13.75 -1.51
C LEU A 80 -7.00 14.36 -2.92
N GLU A 81 -8.17 14.89 -3.31
CA GLU A 81 -8.36 15.58 -4.59
C GLU A 81 -7.48 16.83 -4.69
N ALA A 82 -7.44 17.65 -3.65
CA ALA A 82 -6.57 18.81 -3.58
C ALA A 82 -5.08 18.44 -3.70
N LEU A 83 -4.65 17.39 -3.00
CA LEU A 83 -3.27 16.91 -3.01
C LEU A 83 -2.81 16.47 -4.41
N VAL A 84 -3.69 15.82 -5.17
CA VAL A 84 -3.38 15.38 -6.54
C VAL A 84 -3.09 16.55 -7.48
N LYS A 85 -3.71 17.72 -7.26
CA LYS A 85 -3.52 18.92 -8.08
C LYS A 85 -2.15 19.60 -7.89
N ILE A 86 -1.39 19.23 -6.85
CA ILE A 86 -0.11 19.86 -6.54
C ILE A 86 1.00 19.21 -7.35
N ASP A 87 1.49 19.89 -8.38
CA ASP A 87 2.51 19.34 -9.29
C ASP A 87 3.90 19.25 -8.65
N ASN A 88 4.34 20.32 -7.99
CA ASN A 88 5.69 20.41 -7.42
C ASN A 88 5.73 19.93 -5.96
N ILE A 89 5.37 18.68 -5.71
CA ILE A 89 5.45 18.07 -4.39
C ILE A 89 6.55 17.01 -4.34
N GLY A 90 7.38 17.11 -3.31
CA GLY A 90 8.42 16.17 -3.03
C GLY A 90 7.91 14.82 -2.52
N SER A 91 8.88 13.98 -2.27
CA SER A 91 8.67 12.61 -1.84
C SER A 91 8.27 12.52 -0.34
N ALA A 92 7.05 12.05 -0.01
CA ALA A 92 6.58 11.98 1.39
C ALA A 92 5.62 10.82 1.72
N GLU A 93 5.33 10.65 3.02
CA GLU A 93 4.14 9.96 3.54
C GLU A 93 3.18 11.03 4.10
N ILE A 94 1.91 10.98 3.68
CA ILE A 94 0.91 11.99 4.03
C ILE A 94 -0.29 11.31 4.71
N ASP A 95 -0.54 11.68 5.95
CA ASP A 95 -1.68 11.17 6.73
C ASP A 95 -2.93 12.03 6.48
N LEU A 96 -3.80 11.55 5.60
CA LEU A 96 -5.06 12.21 5.24
C LEU A 96 -6.00 12.33 6.44
N GLY A 97 -5.91 11.42 7.41
CA GLY A 97 -6.76 11.42 8.58
C GLY A 97 -6.43 12.57 9.53
N LYS A 98 -5.14 12.88 9.69
CA LYS A 98 -4.70 14.05 10.46
C LYS A 98 -5.08 15.35 9.78
N LEU A 99 -4.79 15.45 8.47
CA LEU A 99 -5.16 16.64 7.67
C LEU A 99 -6.67 16.89 7.69
N ALA A 100 -7.51 15.85 7.65
CA ALA A 100 -8.96 16.00 7.73
C ALA A 100 -9.46 16.52 9.07
N VAL A 101 -8.81 16.16 10.18
CA VAL A 101 -9.16 16.69 11.50
C VAL A 101 -8.73 18.14 11.61
N GLU A 102 -7.50 18.46 11.21
CA GLU A 102 -6.97 19.82 11.23
C GLU A 102 -7.79 20.77 10.33
N TYR A 103 -8.13 20.33 9.11
CA TYR A 103 -9.00 21.08 8.21
C TYR A 103 -10.40 21.31 8.78
N LYS A 104 -10.96 20.35 9.52
CA LYS A 104 -12.26 20.50 10.16
C LYS A 104 -12.26 21.61 11.22
N GLU A 105 -11.13 21.81 11.91
CA GLU A 105 -10.97 22.85 12.92
C GLU A 105 -10.69 24.23 12.31
N GLN A 106 -9.87 24.28 11.25
CA GLN A 106 -9.50 25.54 10.60
C GLN A 106 -10.57 26.05 9.63
N GLY A 107 -11.21 25.14 8.87
CA GLY A 107 -12.13 25.46 7.78
C GLY A 107 -11.45 26.16 6.61
N GLY A 108 -12.26 26.81 5.77
CA GLY A 108 -11.79 27.59 4.62
C GLY A 108 -11.82 26.83 3.30
N ASP A 109 -10.91 27.19 2.39
CA ASP A 109 -10.75 26.54 1.09
C ASP A 109 -9.79 25.36 1.20
N VAL A 110 -10.25 24.17 0.77
CA VAL A 110 -9.49 22.92 0.92
C VAL A 110 -8.21 22.91 0.09
N ASP A 111 -8.24 23.49 -1.12
CA ASP A 111 -7.08 23.52 -2.01
C ASP A 111 -5.96 24.38 -1.39
N SER A 112 -6.33 25.55 -0.85
CA SER A 112 -5.41 26.44 -0.13
C SER A 112 -4.84 25.82 1.14
N PHE A 113 -5.69 25.15 1.94
CA PHE A 113 -5.27 24.45 3.15
C PHE A 113 -4.23 23.36 2.84
N VAL A 114 -4.54 22.47 1.89
CA VAL A 114 -3.65 21.35 1.54
C VAL A 114 -2.32 21.86 1.00
N LYS A 115 -2.35 22.90 0.15
CA LYS A 115 -1.14 23.52 -0.40
C LYS A 115 -0.23 24.05 0.70
N GLU A 116 -0.77 24.75 1.70
CA GLU A 116 0.03 25.23 2.83
C GLU A 116 0.55 24.07 3.69
N ALA A 117 -0.28 23.06 3.96
CA ALA A 117 0.09 21.91 4.79
C ALA A 117 1.28 21.11 4.23
N VAL A 118 1.42 21.03 2.89
CA VAL A 118 2.50 20.28 2.22
C VAL A 118 3.63 21.17 1.71
N LYS A 119 3.60 22.47 1.98
CA LYS A 119 4.55 23.45 1.45
C LYS A 119 6.01 23.12 1.78
N SER A 120 6.27 22.56 2.96
CA SER A 120 7.62 22.12 3.37
C SER A 120 8.19 20.98 2.52
N LEU A 121 7.35 20.32 1.72
CA LEU A 121 7.72 19.23 0.81
C LEU A 121 7.96 19.74 -0.62
N GLU A 122 7.64 20.99 -0.95
CA GLU A 122 7.82 21.54 -2.30
C GLU A 122 9.30 21.47 -2.73
N GLY A 123 9.54 21.03 -3.97
CA GLY A 123 10.88 21.03 -4.55
C GLY A 123 11.91 20.11 -3.86
N ASN A 124 11.48 19.18 -2.99
CA ASN A 124 12.36 18.23 -2.33
C ASN A 124 12.26 16.84 -2.99
N PRO A 125 12.97 16.58 -4.10
CA PRO A 125 13.08 15.24 -4.64
C PRO A 125 13.99 14.46 -3.70
N ALA A 126 13.44 13.94 -2.60
CA ALA A 126 14.08 12.85 -1.90
C ALA A 126 14.04 11.61 -2.81
N SER A 127 14.88 11.62 -3.86
CA SER A 127 15.21 10.46 -4.68
C SER A 127 16.15 9.58 -3.84
N ALA A 128 15.60 9.05 -2.75
CA ALA A 128 16.24 7.91 -2.11
C ALA A 128 16.18 6.79 -3.14
N GLN A 129 17.31 6.52 -3.81
CA GLN A 129 17.43 5.36 -4.67
C GLN A 129 17.12 4.11 -3.83
N PRO A 130 16.36 3.16 -4.38
CA PRO A 130 16.06 1.94 -3.64
C PRO A 130 17.36 1.21 -3.33
N LYS A 131 17.47 0.66 -2.13
CA LYS A 131 18.61 -0.17 -1.74
C LYS A 131 18.35 -1.60 -2.20
N ASP A 132 19.24 -2.11 -3.01
CA ASP A 132 19.19 -3.48 -3.46
C ASP A 132 19.44 -4.44 -2.29
N VAL A 133 18.60 -5.46 -2.20
CA VAL A 133 18.64 -6.48 -1.16
C VAL A 133 18.76 -7.85 -1.80
N VAL A 134 19.69 -8.63 -1.26
CA VAL A 134 19.85 -10.05 -1.55
C VAL A 134 19.59 -10.82 -0.26
N LEU A 135 18.66 -11.77 -0.28
CA LEU A 135 18.35 -12.58 0.89
C LEU A 135 19.11 -13.91 0.84
N TYR A 136 19.99 -14.12 1.81
CA TYR A 136 20.65 -15.40 2.02
C TYR A 136 19.72 -16.34 2.79
N GLY A 137 19.18 -17.32 2.08
CA GLY A 137 18.23 -18.29 2.59
C GLY A 137 16.77 -17.89 2.37
N PHE A 138 15.97 -18.85 1.86
CA PHE A 138 14.54 -18.67 1.57
C PHE A 138 13.64 -19.56 2.44
N GLY A 139 14.01 -19.66 3.72
CA GLY A 139 13.23 -20.31 4.77
C GLY A 139 12.03 -19.46 5.20
N ARG A 140 11.51 -19.70 6.40
CA ARG A 140 10.31 -19.00 6.89
C ARG A 140 10.50 -17.48 7.02
N ILE A 141 11.59 -17.05 7.68
CA ILE A 141 11.91 -15.62 7.87
C ILE A 141 12.20 -14.96 6.53
N GLY A 142 13.03 -15.58 5.68
CA GLY A 142 13.36 -15.04 4.35
C GLY A 142 12.12 -14.81 3.48
N ARG A 143 11.16 -15.73 3.50
CA ARG A 143 9.89 -15.54 2.78
C ARG A 143 9.03 -14.44 3.36
N ILE A 144 8.94 -14.32 4.69
CA ILE A 144 8.18 -13.24 5.33
C ILE A 144 8.80 -11.88 4.98
N LEU A 145 10.12 -11.76 5.06
CA LEU A 145 10.83 -10.54 4.70
C LEU A 145 10.66 -10.21 3.21
N ALA A 146 10.79 -11.21 2.32
CA ALA A 146 10.51 -11.03 0.90
C ALA A 146 9.08 -10.52 0.65
N ARG A 147 8.07 -11.10 1.31
CA ARG A 147 6.68 -10.64 1.21
C ARG A 147 6.52 -9.20 1.66
N LEU A 148 7.15 -8.80 2.77
CA LEU A 148 7.09 -7.43 3.28
C LEU A 148 7.76 -6.45 2.33
N ILE A 149 8.95 -6.77 1.85
CA ILE A 149 9.68 -5.96 0.87
C ILE A 149 8.81 -5.80 -0.40
N ILE A 150 8.35 -6.89 -1.00
CA ILE A 150 7.52 -6.84 -2.22
C ILE A 150 6.22 -6.05 -2.00
N SER A 151 5.61 -6.14 -0.81
CA SER A 151 4.39 -5.37 -0.51
C SER A 151 4.62 -3.86 -0.41
N GLN A 152 5.86 -3.46 -0.15
CA GLN A 152 6.31 -2.07 -0.04
C GLN A 152 7.10 -1.62 -1.28
N SER A 153 7.44 -2.53 -2.20
CA SER A 153 8.11 -2.27 -3.46
C SER A 153 7.19 -1.47 -4.40
N GLY A 154 7.09 -0.17 -4.17
CA GLY A 154 6.71 0.78 -5.21
C GLY A 154 7.61 2.00 -5.15
N LEU A 155 7.96 2.45 -6.35
CA LEU A 155 8.51 3.77 -6.66
C LEU A 155 9.89 4.08 -6.14
N GLY A 156 10.65 3.04 -5.87
CA GLY A 156 12.08 3.18 -5.59
C GLY A 156 12.38 3.67 -4.19
N ARG A 157 11.44 3.65 -3.25
CA ARG A 157 11.77 3.84 -1.82
C ARG A 157 12.06 2.53 -1.13
N GLY A 158 13.02 2.58 -0.23
CA GLY A 158 13.29 1.51 0.72
C GLY A 158 14.12 0.39 0.10
N LEU A 159 13.65 -0.85 0.25
CA LEU A 159 14.38 -2.05 -0.12
C LEU A 159 13.84 -2.60 -1.44
N SER A 160 14.72 -2.95 -2.37
CA SER A 160 14.38 -3.66 -3.60
C SER A 160 14.98 -5.05 -3.56
N LEU A 161 14.14 -6.07 -3.40
CA LEU A 161 14.59 -7.45 -3.43
C LEU A 161 15.01 -7.83 -4.86
N LYS A 162 16.31 -8.05 -5.07
CA LYS A 162 16.87 -8.41 -6.38
C LYS A 162 17.11 -9.90 -6.52
N ALA A 163 17.54 -10.55 -5.45
CA ALA A 163 17.86 -11.96 -5.48
C ALA A 163 17.61 -12.68 -4.16
N ILE A 164 17.45 -14.00 -4.26
CA ILE A 164 17.47 -14.91 -3.13
C ILE A 164 18.58 -15.95 -3.38
N VAL A 165 19.41 -16.19 -2.37
CA VAL A 165 20.46 -17.20 -2.42
C VAL A 165 19.97 -18.43 -1.69
N VAL A 166 19.96 -19.57 -2.36
CA VAL A 166 19.50 -20.84 -1.80
C VAL A 166 20.45 -21.97 -2.19
N ARG A 167 20.45 -23.05 -1.40
CA ARG A 167 21.13 -24.28 -1.79
C ARG A 167 20.20 -25.09 -2.69
N LYS A 168 20.72 -25.60 -3.81
CA LYS A 168 19.96 -26.48 -4.71
C LYS A 168 19.65 -27.77 -3.96
N SER A 169 18.36 -28.08 -3.81
CA SER A 169 17.92 -29.23 -3.01
C SER A 169 17.43 -30.42 -3.84
N ALA A 170 16.84 -30.17 -5.01
CA ALA A 170 16.36 -31.18 -5.97
C ALA A 170 15.93 -30.50 -7.28
N ASP A 171 15.53 -31.30 -8.28
CA ASP A 171 14.81 -30.82 -9.45
C ASP A 171 13.46 -30.19 -9.04
N GLY A 172 13.05 -29.12 -9.73
CA GLY A 172 11.84 -28.36 -9.40
C GLY A 172 11.94 -27.48 -8.15
N ASP A 173 13.15 -27.21 -7.63
CA ASP A 173 13.35 -26.33 -6.45
C ASP A 173 12.70 -24.96 -6.66
N LEU A 174 12.88 -24.34 -7.83
CA LEU A 174 12.31 -23.04 -8.18
C LEU A 174 10.79 -23.00 -8.02
N ALA A 175 10.09 -24.00 -8.56
CA ALA A 175 8.64 -24.12 -8.43
C ALA A 175 8.19 -24.29 -6.96
N LYS A 176 8.96 -25.06 -6.18
CA LYS A 176 8.72 -25.22 -4.74
C LYS A 176 8.90 -23.89 -4.00
N ARG A 177 9.93 -23.09 -4.30
CA ARG A 177 10.15 -21.77 -3.68
C ARG A 177 9.01 -20.81 -4.00
N ALA A 178 8.60 -20.75 -5.27
CA ALA A 178 7.46 -19.93 -5.69
C ALA A 178 6.16 -20.35 -4.98
N SER A 179 5.91 -21.66 -4.85
CA SER A 179 4.74 -22.19 -4.13
C SER A 179 4.74 -21.83 -2.64
N LEU A 180 5.90 -21.95 -1.98
CA LEU A 180 6.07 -21.55 -0.57
C LEU A 180 5.94 -20.04 -0.36
N LEU A 181 6.33 -19.23 -1.35
CA LEU A 181 6.08 -17.79 -1.32
C LEU A 181 4.59 -17.49 -1.53
N ARG A 182 3.89 -18.28 -2.36
CA ARG A 182 2.46 -18.11 -2.67
C ARG A 182 1.55 -18.46 -1.49
N ARG A 183 1.84 -19.52 -0.74
CA ARG A 183 1.02 -19.98 0.38
C ARG A 183 1.88 -20.20 1.63
N ASP A 184 1.60 -19.44 2.68
CA ASP A 184 2.15 -19.65 4.01
C ASP A 184 1.04 -20.14 4.93
N SER A 185 1.31 -21.13 5.77
CA SER A 185 0.30 -21.71 6.66
C SER A 185 -0.17 -20.74 7.75
N ILE A 186 0.67 -19.79 8.15
CA ILE A 186 0.38 -18.83 9.23
C ILE A 186 0.00 -17.48 8.65
N HIS A 187 0.69 -17.03 7.59
CA HIS A 187 0.47 -15.72 6.98
C HIS A 187 -0.48 -15.76 5.76
N GLY A 188 -1.04 -16.92 5.44
CA GLY A 188 -1.99 -17.10 4.36
C GLY A 188 -1.39 -16.92 2.96
N SER A 189 -2.27 -16.63 2.00
CA SER A 189 -1.91 -16.39 0.61
C SER A 189 -1.12 -15.09 0.43
N PHE A 190 -0.19 -15.11 -0.51
CA PHE A 190 0.45 -13.90 -0.98
C PHE A 190 -0.58 -12.93 -1.58
N ALA A 191 -0.43 -11.64 -1.26
CA ALA A 191 -1.32 -10.58 -1.74
C ALA A 191 -0.89 -10.09 -3.13
N GLY A 192 -1.19 -10.90 -4.15
CA GLY A 192 -0.95 -10.55 -5.54
C GLY A 192 -0.56 -11.75 -6.40
N THR A 193 0.24 -11.50 -7.44
CA THR A 193 0.60 -12.50 -8.45
C THR A 193 2.02 -13.01 -8.25
N ILE A 194 2.22 -14.31 -8.54
CA ILE A 194 3.54 -14.96 -8.56
C ILE A 194 3.60 -15.83 -9.80
N SER A 195 4.59 -15.61 -10.66
CA SER A 195 4.98 -16.48 -11.77
C SER A 195 6.45 -16.87 -11.67
N ILE A 196 6.85 -17.83 -12.50
CA ILE A 196 8.21 -18.38 -12.55
C ILE A 196 8.74 -18.14 -13.96
N ASP A 197 10.01 -17.78 -14.05
CA ASP A 197 10.80 -17.79 -15.28
C ASP A 197 11.88 -18.85 -15.11
N GLU A 198 11.68 -20.00 -15.74
CA GLU A 198 12.58 -21.15 -15.62
C GLU A 198 13.89 -20.94 -16.37
N GLU A 199 13.84 -20.26 -17.52
CA GLU A 199 15.02 -19.97 -18.34
C GLU A 199 16.01 -19.09 -17.59
N ASN A 200 15.52 -18.06 -16.90
CA ASN A 200 16.35 -17.13 -16.16
C ASN A 200 16.46 -17.45 -14.66
N GLU A 201 15.95 -18.60 -14.20
CA GLU A 201 15.87 -19.00 -12.79
C GLU A 201 15.36 -17.88 -11.87
N ALA A 202 14.19 -17.34 -12.18
CA ALA A 202 13.63 -16.20 -11.46
C ALA A 202 12.18 -16.42 -10.99
N ILE A 203 11.83 -15.74 -9.90
CA ILE A 203 10.47 -15.62 -9.40
C ILE A 203 10.01 -14.19 -9.68
N ILE A 204 8.88 -14.04 -10.38
CA ILE A 204 8.26 -12.74 -10.61
C ILE A 204 7.09 -12.58 -9.65
N ALA A 205 7.18 -11.63 -8.72
CA ALA A 205 6.14 -11.39 -7.73
C ALA A 205 5.66 -9.92 -7.79
N ASN A 206 4.39 -9.71 -8.13
CA ASN A 206 3.82 -8.36 -8.38
C ASN A 206 4.68 -7.50 -9.34
N GLY A 207 5.25 -8.12 -10.38
CA GLY A 207 6.16 -7.47 -11.32
C GLY A 207 7.61 -7.31 -10.83
N ASN A 208 7.92 -7.66 -9.59
CA ASN A 208 9.30 -7.67 -9.09
C ASN A 208 10.02 -8.91 -9.60
N TYR A 209 11.08 -8.71 -10.39
CA TYR A 209 11.98 -9.78 -10.83
C TYR A 209 12.96 -10.13 -9.71
N ILE A 210 12.92 -11.39 -9.26
CA ILE A 210 13.76 -11.89 -8.16
C ILE A 210 14.57 -13.06 -8.69
N LYS A 211 15.88 -12.87 -8.87
CA LYS A 211 16.80 -13.92 -9.30
C LYS A 211 16.98 -14.95 -8.19
N VAL A 212 16.87 -16.23 -8.52
CA VAL A 212 17.26 -17.32 -7.63
C VAL A 212 18.70 -17.69 -7.94
N ILE A 213 19.58 -17.53 -6.96
CA ILE A 213 21.00 -17.86 -7.07
C ILE A 213 21.23 -19.14 -6.27
N TYR A 214 21.71 -20.18 -6.94
CA TYR A 214 22.07 -21.44 -6.30
C TYR A 214 23.55 -21.42 -5.89
N ALA A 215 23.83 -21.35 -4.59
CA ALA A 215 25.19 -21.34 -4.06
C ALA A 215 25.28 -22.14 -2.76
N SER A 216 26.42 -22.80 -2.55
CA SER A 216 26.68 -23.61 -1.35
C SER A 216 27.23 -22.77 -0.20
N SER A 217 27.97 -21.70 -0.54
CA SER A 217 28.56 -20.75 0.38
C SER A 217 28.40 -19.29 -0.10
N PRO A 218 28.44 -18.28 0.79
CA PRO A 218 28.38 -16.87 0.39
C PRO A 218 29.55 -16.40 -0.49
N ALA A 219 30.68 -17.11 -0.51
CA ALA A 219 31.84 -16.75 -1.32
C ALA A 219 31.67 -17.09 -2.81
N GLU A 220 30.64 -17.86 -3.16
CA GLU A 220 30.32 -18.27 -4.53
C GLU A 220 29.32 -17.31 -5.24
N VAL A 221 28.91 -16.22 -4.57
CA VAL A 221 27.85 -15.29 -5.00
C VAL A 221 28.41 -13.93 -5.38
#